data_AF-F0NY45-F1
#
_entry.id   AF-F0NY45-F1
#
_cell.length_a   1.000
_cell.length_b   1.000
_cell.length_c   1.000
_cell.angle_alpha   90.00
_cell.angle_beta   90.00
_cell.angle_gamma   90.00
#
_symmetry.space_group_name_H-M   'P 1'
#
loop_
_entity.id
_entity.type
_entity.pdbx_description
1 polymer ?
#
loop_
_entity_poly.entity_id
_entity_poly.type
_entity_poly.pdbx_seq_one_letter_code
_entity_poly.pdbx_strand_id
1 'polypeptide(L)'
;MKNVVKILMLVTFSVVFFAFKPIKADEPKVVIIDIVNNLDTEKETSVVDKLMDKIAELDKNNVKVLMWKELTQDKTQDPVAILSQVNPDYVLTVSFKNASATKDNITAVVSKTNLQKNQSILLATDIAKSLESENIENKGIFETESKYPQDNNVPAVFLSVEVKNEPSVDDELASKLINVIETVNVKDLEAIEPSEEAQDTIEKPESGIEVSQKAQEIKNKVQQKQTSFKQQASGI
;
A
#
# COMPACT_ATOMS: atom_id res chain seq x y z
N MET A 1 10.10 -70.49 -31.70
CA MET A 1 8.68 -70.37 -31.30
C MET A 1 8.47 -68.99 -30.72
N LYS A 2 7.36 -68.37 -31.10
CA LYS A 2 6.91 -67.04 -30.66
C LYS A 2 6.74 -67.03 -29.14
N ASN A 3 7.06 -65.91 -28.48
CA ASN A 3 6.19 -65.41 -27.42
C ASN A 3 6.39 -63.90 -27.21
N VAL A 4 5.25 -63.23 -27.37
CA VAL A 4 4.97 -61.81 -27.22
C VAL A 4 4.77 -61.54 -25.73
N VAL A 5 5.50 -60.60 -25.13
CA VAL A 5 5.13 -60.04 -23.84
C VAL A 5 4.83 -58.57 -24.03
N LYS A 6 3.56 -58.27 -23.76
CA LYS A 6 2.88 -57.00 -23.92
C LYS A 6 3.42 -55.97 -22.94
N ILE A 7 3.58 -54.76 -23.46
CA ILE A 7 3.69 -53.49 -22.75
C ILE A 7 2.51 -53.37 -21.77
N LEU A 8 2.80 -53.15 -20.49
CA LEU A 8 1.85 -52.61 -19.53
C LEU A 8 2.53 -51.40 -18.87
N MET A 9 2.33 -50.23 -19.46
CA MET A 9 2.61 -48.95 -18.81
C MET A 9 1.57 -48.75 -17.70
N LEU A 10 2.01 -48.90 -16.46
CA LEU A 10 1.24 -48.45 -15.30
C LEU A 10 1.49 -46.94 -15.16
N VAL A 11 0.57 -46.11 -15.64
CA VAL A 11 0.57 -44.67 -15.36
C VAL A 11 0.08 -44.49 -13.93
N THR A 12 1.01 -44.38 -12.98
CA THR A 12 0.70 -43.92 -11.63
C THR A 12 0.34 -42.44 -11.70
N PHE A 13 -0.95 -42.15 -11.64
CA PHE A 13 -1.50 -40.85 -11.32
C PHE A 13 -1.04 -40.45 -9.92
N SER A 14 0.02 -39.65 -9.83
CA SER A 14 0.40 -38.98 -8.58
C SER A 14 -0.57 -37.84 -8.34
N VAL A 15 -1.67 -38.13 -7.63
CA VAL A 15 -2.51 -37.11 -7.01
C VAL A 15 -1.69 -36.49 -5.87
N VAL A 16 -1.12 -35.32 -6.11
CA VAL A 16 -0.46 -34.54 -5.06
C VAL A 16 -1.55 -33.93 -4.19
N PHE A 17 -1.84 -34.60 -3.06
CA PHE A 17 -2.57 -33.99 -1.97
C PHE A 17 -1.68 -32.90 -1.35
N PHE A 18 -2.02 -31.62 -1.59
CA PHE A 18 -1.45 -30.52 -0.82
C PHE A 18 -2.06 -30.55 0.59
N ALA A 19 -1.34 -31.16 1.52
CA ALA A 19 -1.61 -31.00 2.95
C ALA A 19 -1.19 -29.58 3.35
N PHE A 20 -2.14 -28.78 3.86
CA PHE A 20 -1.89 -27.46 4.43
C PHE A 20 -0.81 -27.54 5.52
N LYS A 21 0.33 -26.91 5.29
CA LYS A 21 1.35 -26.66 6.32
C LYS A 21 1.18 -25.21 6.84
N PRO A 22 1.35 -24.98 8.15
CA PRO A 22 1.32 -23.65 8.73
C PRO A 22 2.47 -22.80 8.19
N ILE A 23 2.20 -21.51 8.04
CA ILE A 23 3.13 -20.47 7.56
C ILE A 23 4.41 -20.51 8.40
N LYS A 24 5.55 -20.77 7.76
CA LYS A 24 6.88 -20.73 8.40
C LYS A 24 7.47 -19.33 8.30
N ALA A 25 8.20 -18.92 9.32
CA ALA A 25 8.95 -17.65 9.39
C ALA A 25 10.14 -17.54 8.38
N ASP A 26 10.26 -18.49 7.45
CA ASP A 26 11.38 -18.63 6.51
C ASP A 26 11.01 -18.28 5.05
N GLU A 27 9.79 -17.82 4.78
CA GLU A 27 9.38 -17.41 3.43
C GLU A 27 9.51 -15.89 3.26
N PRO A 28 10.12 -15.41 2.15
CA PRO A 28 10.32 -13.97 1.93
C PRO A 28 8.98 -13.26 1.83
N LYS A 29 8.92 -12.03 2.37
CA LYS A 29 7.76 -11.14 2.22
C LYS A 29 7.48 -10.90 0.74
N VAL A 30 6.23 -11.06 0.31
CA VAL A 30 5.81 -10.90 -1.09
C VAL A 30 5.16 -9.54 -1.28
N VAL A 31 5.73 -8.71 -2.15
CA VAL A 31 5.21 -7.37 -2.45
C VAL A 31 4.84 -7.31 -3.93
N ILE A 32 3.61 -6.91 -4.23
CA ILE A 32 3.24 -6.56 -5.60
C ILE A 32 3.46 -5.06 -5.79
N ILE A 33 4.20 -4.68 -6.83
CA ILE A 33 4.43 -3.29 -7.19
C ILE A 33 3.80 -2.99 -8.56
N ASP A 34 3.06 -1.89 -8.63
CA ASP A 34 2.55 -1.32 -9.87
C ASP A 34 3.17 0.05 -10.09
N ILE A 35 3.97 0.22 -11.15
CA ILE A 35 4.66 1.48 -11.44
C ILE A 35 3.98 2.15 -12.62
N VAL A 36 3.42 3.34 -12.35
CA VAL A 36 2.78 4.18 -13.36
C VAL A 36 3.70 5.37 -13.64
N ASN A 37 4.29 5.40 -14.84
CA ASN A 37 5.17 6.49 -15.27
C ASN A 37 4.37 7.50 -16.11
N ASN A 38 4.07 8.67 -15.53
CA ASN A 38 3.47 9.81 -16.22
C ASN A 38 4.44 11.02 -16.26
N LEU A 39 5.75 10.75 -16.28
CA LEU A 39 6.75 11.80 -16.40
C LEU A 39 6.94 12.20 -17.85
N ASP A 40 6.88 13.51 -18.10
CA ASP A 40 7.38 14.09 -19.34
C ASP A 40 8.92 14.13 -19.25
N THR A 41 9.61 13.13 -19.80
CA THR A 41 11.07 13.04 -19.71
C THR A 41 11.75 13.31 -21.05
N GLU A 42 12.50 14.41 -21.14
CA GLU A 42 13.53 14.66 -22.17
C GLU A 42 14.95 14.25 -21.70
N LYS A 43 15.10 13.71 -20.49
CA LYS A 43 16.40 13.35 -19.88
C LYS A 43 16.74 11.87 -20.08
N GLU A 44 18.05 11.53 -20.07
CA GLU A 44 18.57 10.17 -20.31
C GLU A 44 18.21 9.13 -19.24
N THR A 45 17.91 9.52 -17.99
CA THR A 45 17.56 8.58 -16.91
C THR A 45 16.60 9.23 -15.91
N SER A 46 15.46 8.59 -15.67
CA SER A 46 14.42 9.05 -14.75
C SER A 46 14.47 8.34 -13.39
N VAL A 47 13.79 8.88 -12.38
CA VAL A 47 13.58 8.19 -11.09
C VAL A 47 12.95 6.80 -11.26
N VAL A 48 12.13 6.61 -12.29
CA VAL A 48 11.50 5.31 -12.58
C VAL A 48 12.55 4.29 -13.01
N ASP A 49 13.48 4.68 -13.87
CA ASP A 49 14.56 3.80 -14.33
C ASP A 49 15.45 3.40 -13.14
N LYS A 50 15.84 4.38 -12.32
CA LYS A 50 16.63 4.16 -11.09
C LYS A 50 15.93 3.22 -10.11
N LEU A 51 14.61 3.35 -9.94
CA LEU A 51 13.83 2.46 -9.08
C LEU A 51 13.82 1.04 -9.64
N MET A 52 13.59 0.89 -10.94
CA MET A 52 13.56 -0.43 -11.60
C MET A 52 14.91 -1.15 -11.51
N ASP A 53 16.01 -0.42 -11.69
CA ASP A 53 17.36 -0.97 -11.55
C ASP A 53 17.59 -1.49 -10.13
N LYS A 54 17.24 -0.70 -9.11
CA LYS A 54 17.38 -1.12 -7.71
C LYS A 54 16.45 -2.29 -7.34
N ILE A 55 15.25 -2.38 -7.91
CA ILE A 55 14.37 -3.54 -7.72
C ILE A 55 15.02 -4.81 -8.27
N ALA A 56 15.72 -4.71 -9.42
CA ALA A 56 16.40 -5.86 -10.02
C ALA A 56 17.57 -6.36 -9.17
N GLU A 57 18.21 -5.48 -8.40
CA GLU A 57 19.35 -5.76 -7.52
C GLU A 57 18.96 -6.23 -6.10
N LEU A 58 17.68 -6.17 -5.75
CA LEU A 58 17.17 -6.42 -4.39
C LEU A 58 17.41 -7.87 -3.93
N ASP A 59 17.77 -8.07 -2.65
CA ASP A 59 18.01 -9.40 -2.08
C ASP A 59 16.70 -10.20 -1.94
N LYS A 60 16.52 -11.13 -2.89
CA LYS A 60 15.31 -11.95 -3.03
C LYS A 60 15.09 -12.93 -1.89
N ASN A 61 16.07 -13.09 -0.98
CA ASN A 61 15.93 -13.95 0.19
C ASN A 61 15.07 -13.30 1.28
N ASN A 62 14.99 -11.97 1.33
CA ASN A 62 14.21 -11.24 2.33
C ASN A 62 12.86 -10.77 1.78
N VAL A 63 12.86 -10.31 0.53
CA VAL A 63 11.67 -9.79 -0.16
C VAL A 63 11.58 -10.32 -1.57
N LYS A 64 10.38 -10.76 -1.94
CA LYS A 64 10.02 -11.10 -3.31
C LYS A 64 9.14 -10.00 -3.89
N VAL A 65 9.69 -9.20 -4.79
CA VAL A 65 8.95 -8.20 -5.56
C VAL A 65 8.34 -8.85 -6.81
N LEU A 66 7.06 -8.60 -7.07
CA LEU A 66 6.34 -9.01 -8.28
C LEU A 66 5.73 -7.78 -8.96
N MET A 67 5.93 -7.66 -10.28
CA MET A 67 5.40 -6.52 -11.03
C MET A 67 3.94 -6.78 -11.45
N TRP A 68 3.02 -5.88 -11.06
CA TRP A 68 1.60 -5.99 -11.40
C TRP A 68 1.34 -6.14 -12.90
N LYS A 69 2.07 -5.37 -13.72
CA LYS A 69 2.00 -5.43 -15.19
C LYS A 69 2.37 -6.81 -15.76
N GLU A 70 3.27 -7.54 -15.11
CA GLU A 70 3.66 -8.89 -15.52
C GLU A 70 2.60 -9.92 -15.12
N LEU A 71 2.03 -9.78 -13.92
CA LEU A 71 0.96 -10.64 -13.42
C LEU A 71 -0.35 -10.49 -14.24
N THR A 72 -0.57 -9.33 -14.85
CA THR A 72 -1.81 -8.97 -15.55
C THR A 72 -1.70 -8.95 -17.07
N GLN A 73 -0.65 -9.55 -17.65
CA GLN A 73 -0.52 -9.65 -19.11
C GLN A 73 -1.69 -10.41 -19.75
N ASP A 74 -2.17 -11.46 -19.08
CA ASP A 74 -3.38 -12.17 -19.47
C ASP A 74 -4.62 -11.44 -18.97
N LYS A 75 -5.24 -10.66 -19.86
CA LYS A 75 -6.45 -9.87 -19.58
C LYS A 75 -7.70 -10.71 -19.28
N THR A 76 -7.63 -12.04 -19.45
CA THR A 76 -8.75 -12.93 -19.13
C THR A 76 -8.80 -13.30 -17.65
N GLN A 77 -7.69 -13.12 -16.92
CA GLN A 77 -7.63 -13.37 -15.50
C GLN A 77 -8.26 -12.22 -14.70
N ASP A 78 -9.09 -12.59 -13.72
CA ASP A 78 -9.64 -11.65 -12.76
C ASP A 78 -8.51 -11.15 -11.82
N PRO A 79 -8.28 -9.84 -11.69
CA PRO A 79 -7.35 -9.26 -10.72
C PRO A 79 -7.49 -9.82 -9.31
N VAL A 80 -8.71 -10.11 -8.85
CA VAL A 80 -8.96 -10.68 -7.51
C VAL A 80 -8.43 -12.11 -7.42
N ALA A 81 -8.54 -12.89 -8.49
CA ALA A 81 -8.02 -14.25 -8.55
C ALA A 81 -6.48 -14.26 -8.54
N ILE A 82 -5.84 -13.34 -9.25
CA ILE A 82 -4.38 -13.15 -9.22
C ILE A 82 -3.90 -12.89 -7.79
N LEU A 83 -4.51 -11.92 -7.11
CA LEU A 83 -4.16 -11.57 -5.73
C LEU A 83 -4.36 -12.74 -4.76
N SER A 84 -5.44 -13.51 -4.94
CA SER A 84 -5.71 -14.70 -4.12
C SER A 84 -4.70 -15.83 -4.34
N GLN A 85 -4.20 -16.00 -5.58
CA GLN A 85 -3.20 -17.01 -5.92
C GLN A 85 -1.80 -16.63 -5.44
N VAL A 86 -1.43 -15.35 -5.59
CA VAL A 86 -0.12 -14.83 -5.17
C VAL A 86 -0.03 -14.69 -3.66
N ASN A 87 -1.14 -14.33 -3.01
CA ASN A 87 -1.23 -14.03 -1.57
C ASN A 87 -0.13 -13.06 -1.09
N PRO A 88 -0.05 -11.85 -1.67
CA PRO A 88 0.97 -10.87 -1.30
C PRO A 88 0.74 -10.29 0.10
N ASP A 89 1.81 -9.86 0.77
CA ASP A 89 1.74 -9.12 2.04
C ASP A 89 1.12 -7.73 1.83
N TYR A 90 1.43 -7.05 0.72
CA TYR A 90 0.74 -5.84 0.29
C TYR A 90 0.90 -5.55 -1.20
N VAL A 91 0.06 -4.63 -1.69
CA VAL A 91 0.13 -4.04 -3.03
C VAL A 91 0.52 -2.56 -2.93
N LEU A 92 1.59 -2.17 -3.62
CA LEU A 92 2.04 -0.78 -3.70
C LEU A 92 1.96 -0.29 -5.13
N THR A 93 1.05 0.65 -5.40
CA THR A 93 1.03 1.39 -6.66
C THR A 93 1.82 2.67 -6.49
N VAL A 94 2.85 2.91 -7.31
CA VAL A 94 3.62 4.16 -7.32
C VAL A 94 3.40 4.87 -8.65
N SER A 95 2.76 6.03 -8.61
CA SER A 95 2.49 6.85 -9.78
C SER A 95 3.36 8.10 -9.77
N PHE A 96 4.24 8.20 -10.75
CA PHE A 96 5.12 9.35 -10.93
C PHE A 96 4.49 10.37 -11.87
N LYS A 97 4.60 11.65 -11.53
CA LYS A 97 4.25 12.80 -12.39
C LYS A 97 5.19 13.97 -12.11
N ASN A 98 5.29 14.92 -13.03
CA ASN A 98 6.13 16.10 -12.82
C ASN A 98 5.58 17.00 -11.70
N ALA A 99 6.46 17.46 -10.80
CA ALA A 99 6.13 18.39 -9.73
C ALA A 99 6.06 19.83 -10.23
N SER A 100 5.03 20.55 -9.81
CA SER A 100 4.93 22.01 -9.97
C SER A 100 5.47 22.78 -8.75
N ALA A 101 5.49 22.16 -7.58
CA ALA A 101 6.00 22.72 -6.31
C ALA A 101 7.52 22.88 -6.32
N THR A 102 8.15 23.42 -5.28
CA THR A 102 9.62 23.58 -5.16
C THR A 102 10.35 22.31 -4.69
N LYS A 103 9.62 21.37 -4.09
CA LYS A 103 10.12 20.09 -3.59
C LYS A 103 9.41 18.93 -4.28
N ASP A 104 10.01 17.75 -4.19
CA ASP A 104 9.31 16.53 -4.51
C ASP A 104 8.22 16.30 -3.46
N ASN A 105 7.07 15.81 -3.89
CA ASN A 105 5.92 15.59 -3.01
C ASN A 105 5.48 14.15 -3.11
N ILE A 106 5.13 13.59 -1.96
CA ILE A 106 4.46 12.29 -1.89
C ILE A 106 3.08 12.47 -1.28
N THR A 107 2.11 11.73 -1.80
CA THR A 107 0.76 11.65 -1.25
C THR A 107 0.35 10.20 -1.24
N ALA A 108 0.08 9.66 -0.05
CA ALA A 108 -0.45 8.31 0.07
C ALA A 108 -1.98 8.36 0.00
N VAL A 109 -2.57 7.45 -0.77
CA VAL A 109 -4.01 7.34 -0.95
C VAL A 109 -4.43 5.90 -0.70
N VAL A 110 -5.48 5.72 0.10
CA VAL A 110 -6.07 4.42 0.44
C VAL A 110 -7.51 4.38 -0.07
N SER A 111 -7.90 3.27 -0.69
CA SER A 111 -9.29 3.07 -1.08
C SER A 111 -10.17 2.81 0.15
N LYS A 112 -11.31 3.50 0.23
CA LYS A 112 -12.32 3.27 1.27
C LYS A 112 -13.02 1.93 1.14
N THR A 113 -13.00 1.33 -0.06
CA THR A 113 -13.63 0.05 -0.34
C THR A 113 -12.66 -1.13 -0.13
N ASN A 114 -11.38 -0.86 0.14
CA ASN A 114 -10.41 -1.91 0.50
C ASN A 114 -10.86 -2.67 1.75
N LEU A 115 -10.87 -4.00 1.72
CA LEU A 115 -11.34 -4.81 2.85
C LEU A 115 -10.34 -4.83 4.03
N GLN A 116 -9.07 -4.51 3.76
CA GLN A 116 -7.97 -4.34 4.73
C GLN A 116 -7.65 -2.85 4.93
N LYS A 117 -8.67 -1.98 4.90
CA LYS A 117 -8.49 -0.51 4.92
C LYS A 117 -7.64 -0.04 6.10
N ASN A 118 -7.87 -0.57 7.30
CA ASN A 118 -7.14 -0.14 8.49
C ASN A 118 -5.65 -0.48 8.39
N GLN A 119 -5.30 -1.71 7.97
CA GLN A 119 -3.91 -2.06 7.68
C GLN A 119 -3.33 -1.21 6.56
N SER A 120 -4.12 -0.90 5.54
CA SER A 120 -3.70 -0.04 4.43
C SER A 120 -3.39 1.39 4.87
N ILE A 121 -4.14 1.94 5.84
CA ILE A 121 -3.87 3.25 6.44
C ILE A 121 -2.58 3.23 7.26
N LEU A 122 -2.34 2.18 8.06
CA LEU A 122 -1.10 2.04 8.81
C LEU A 122 0.10 1.91 7.86
N LEU A 123 -0.04 1.07 6.83
CA LEU A 123 0.94 0.91 5.77
C LEU A 123 1.21 2.24 5.05
N ALA A 124 0.17 2.97 4.66
CA ALA A 124 0.30 4.28 4.03
C ALA A 124 1.02 5.29 4.94
N THR A 125 0.75 5.24 6.25
CA THR A 125 1.41 6.10 7.25
C THR A 125 2.90 5.81 7.32
N ASP A 126 3.26 4.54 7.45
CA ASP A 126 4.65 4.11 7.59
C ASP A 126 5.46 4.38 6.32
N ILE A 127 4.88 4.10 5.14
CA ILE A 127 5.47 4.44 3.84
C ILE A 127 5.70 5.95 3.74
N ALA A 128 4.65 6.76 3.95
CA ALA A 128 4.74 8.21 3.77
C ALA A 128 5.77 8.84 4.74
N LYS A 129 5.81 8.38 5.98
CA LYS A 129 6.80 8.83 6.98
C LYS A 129 8.22 8.42 6.62
N SER A 130 8.43 7.21 6.12
CA SER A 130 9.76 6.70 5.73
C SER A 130 10.35 7.44 4.53
N LEU A 131 9.48 7.91 3.64
CA LEU A 131 9.89 8.65 2.45
C LEU A 131 10.19 10.14 2.72
N GLU A 132 9.60 10.73 3.77
CA GLU A 132 9.80 12.14 4.13
C GLU A 132 11.29 12.49 4.34
N SER A 133 11.70 13.67 3.85
CA SER A 133 13.06 14.20 4.02
C SER A 133 13.10 15.72 3.84
N GLU A 134 14.29 16.30 3.87
CA GLU A 134 14.48 17.72 3.55
C GLU A 134 14.03 18.05 2.10
N ASN A 135 14.20 17.12 1.16
CA ASN A 135 13.91 17.30 -0.27
C ASN A 135 12.54 16.74 -0.69
N ILE A 136 11.96 15.84 0.12
CA ILE A 136 10.73 15.12 -0.17
C ILE A 136 9.68 15.46 0.89
N GLU A 137 8.64 16.18 0.49
CA GLU A 137 7.55 16.58 1.37
C GLU A 137 6.42 15.55 1.40
N ASN A 138 6.06 15.10 2.61
CA ASN A 138 4.88 14.28 2.84
C ASN A 138 3.62 15.14 2.91
N LYS A 139 2.74 15.05 1.91
CA LYS A 139 1.45 15.77 1.85
C LYS A 139 0.33 15.11 2.68
N GLY A 140 0.61 13.95 3.28
CA GLY A 140 -0.31 13.22 4.12
C GLY A 140 -0.99 12.05 3.42
N ILE A 141 -2.00 11.52 4.10
CA ILE A 141 -2.74 10.32 3.72
C ILE A 141 -4.18 10.70 3.43
N PHE A 142 -4.70 10.25 2.30
CA PHE A 142 -6.06 10.55 1.86
C PHE A 142 -6.84 9.27 1.59
N GLU A 143 -8.14 9.31 1.85
CA GLU A 143 -9.06 8.22 1.54
C GLU A 143 -9.86 8.55 0.27
N THR A 144 -10.01 7.59 -0.65
CA THR A 144 -10.75 7.76 -1.91
C THR A 144 -11.76 6.64 -2.17
N GLU A 145 -12.79 6.91 -2.97
CA GLU A 145 -13.71 5.89 -3.50
C GLU A 145 -13.22 5.29 -4.84
N SER A 146 -12.04 5.70 -5.32
CA SER A 146 -11.52 5.31 -6.63
C SER A 146 -11.16 3.81 -6.69
N LYS A 147 -11.68 3.13 -7.72
CA LYS A 147 -11.42 1.72 -8.02
C LYS A 147 -10.09 1.57 -8.78
N TYR A 148 -8.97 1.78 -8.09
CA TYR A 148 -7.67 1.28 -8.57
C TYR A 148 -7.47 -0.17 -8.08
N PRO A 149 -6.33 -0.87 -8.35
CA PRO A 149 -6.04 -2.24 -7.87
C PRO A 149 -6.12 -2.46 -6.35
N GLN A 150 -6.60 -1.46 -5.60
CA GLN A 150 -6.65 -1.32 -4.16
C GLN A 150 -8.05 -1.59 -3.61
N ASP A 151 -9.04 -1.74 -4.49
CA ASP A 151 -10.36 -2.28 -4.13
C ASP A 151 -10.27 -3.81 -4.05
N ASN A 152 -9.57 -4.32 -3.04
CA ASN A 152 -9.23 -5.74 -2.92
C ASN A 152 -9.22 -6.21 -1.44
N ASN A 153 -8.83 -7.48 -1.23
CA ASN A 153 -8.76 -8.14 0.08
C ASN A 153 -7.35 -8.15 0.72
N VAL A 154 -6.44 -7.33 0.22
CA VAL A 154 -5.02 -7.22 0.61
C VAL A 154 -4.73 -5.77 1.06
N PRO A 155 -3.82 -5.54 2.02
CA PRO A 155 -3.33 -4.19 2.30
C PRO A 155 -2.80 -3.51 1.03
N ALA A 156 -3.30 -2.32 0.69
CA ALA A 156 -2.96 -1.67 -0.58
C ALA A 156 -2.85 -0.15 -0.44
N VAL A 157 -1.83 0.43 -1.08
CA VAL A 157 -1.55 1.88 -1.04
C VAL A 157 -1.26 2.42 -2.44
N PHE A 158 -1.86 3.56 -2.78
CA PHE A 158 -1.49 4.37 -3.93
C PHE A 158 -0.57 5.47 -3.46
N LEU A 159 0.64 5.51 -3.99
CA LEU A 159 1.58 6.59 -3.75
C LEU A 159 1.62 7.48 -5.00
N SER A 160 1.04 8.66 -4.90
CA SER A 160 1.24 9.72 -5.89
C SER A 160 2.55 10.43 -5.58
N VAL A 161 3.51 10.34 -6.48
CA VAL A 161 4.84 10.94 -6.35
C VAL A 161 5.00 12.02 -7.41
N GLU A 162 5.12 13.26 -6.96
CA GLU A 162 5.41 14.40 -7.81
C GLU A 162 6.91 14.69 -7.74
N VAL A 163 7.60 14.64 -8.88
CA VAL A 163 9.06 14.81 -8.93
C VAL A 163 9.50 16.00 -9.76
N LYS A 164 10.50 16.72 -9.28
CA LYS A 164 11.22 17.77 -10.01
C LYS A 164 12.10 17.23 -11.12
N ASN A 165 12.43 15.94 -11.07
CA ASN A 165 13.38 15.28 -11.97
C ASN A 165 14.80 15.84 -11.76
N GLU A 166 15.20 16.00 -10.50
CA GLU A 166 16.54 16.43 -10.09
C GLU A 166 17.39 15.20 -9.73
N PRO A 167 18.55 14.96 -10.39
CA PRO A 167 19.22 13.67 -10.30
C PRO A 167 19.51 13.17 -8.88
N SER A 168 19.97 14.05 -7.98
CA SER A 168 20.28 13.70 -6.59
C SER A 168 19.04 13.38 -5.77
N VAL A 169 17.92 14.08 -6.01
CA VAL A 169 16.65 13.83 -5.33
C VAL A 169 16.01 12.55 -5.87
N ASP A 170 16.14 12.28 -7.17
CA ASP A 170 15.69 11.04 -7.80
C ASP A 170 16.43 9.81 -7.23
N ASP A 171 17.75 9.92 -6.97
CA ASP A 171 18.55 8.87 -6.33
C ASP A 171 18.11 8.61 -4.89
N GLU A 172 17.84 9.69 -4.14
CA GLU A 172 17.35 9.65 -2.76
C GLU A 172 15.98 8.95 -2.72
N LEU A 173 15.04 9.39 -3.55
CA LEU A 173 13.67 8.89 -3.61
C LEU A 173 13.63 7.41 -4.02
N ALA A 174 14.37 7.01 -5.05
CA ALA A 174 14.46 5.61 -5.47
C ALA A 174 15.04 4.73 -4.35
N SER A 175 16.08 5.19 -3.65
CA SER A 175 16.69 4.44 -2.54
C SER A 175 15.73 4.32 -1.34
N LYS A 176 14.99 5.38 -1.00
CA LYS A 176 13.99 5.36 0.06
C LYS A 176 12.82 4.42 -0.26
N LEU A 177 12.34 4.40 -1.50
CA LEU A 177 11.30 3.48 -1.95
C LEU A 177 11.74 2.02 -1.81
N ILE A 178 12.99 1.71 -2.16
CA ILE A 178 13.56 0.37 -1.99
C ILE A 178 13.65 0.00 -0.52
N ASN A 179 14.16 0.89 0.33
CA ASN A 179 14.23 0.65 1.76
C ASN A 179 12.83 0.37 2.34
N VAL A 180 11.81 1.13 1.94
CA VAL A 180 10.41 0.86 2.30
C VAL A 180 9.98 -0.55 1.87
N ILE A 181 10.29 -0.94 0.63
CA ILE A 181 9.95 -2.27 0.11
C ILE A 181 10.62 -3.38 0.92
N GLU A 182 11.85 -3.19 1.38
CA GLU A 182 12.58 -4.16 2.18
C GLU A 182 12.08 -4.22 3.63
N THR A 183 11.93 -3.06 4.29
CA THR A 183 11.78 -2.99 5.75
C THR A 183 10.34 -3.04 6.23
N VAL A 184 9.37 -2.56 5.45
CA VAL A 184 7.98 -2.44 5.95
C VAL A 184 7.33 -3.81 6.05
N ASN A 185 6.94 -4.22 7.26
CA ASN A 185 6.22 -5.47 7.49
C ASN A 185 4.81 -5.19 8.01
N VAL A 186 3.80 -5.45 7.20
CA VAL A 186 2.39 -5.17 7.55
C VAL A 186 1.94 -5.93 8.80
N LYS A 187 2.54 -7.08 9.09
CA LYS A 187 2.19 -7.89 10.28
C LYS A 187 2.65 -7.22 11.59
N ASP A 188 3.66 -6.36 11.52
CA ASP A 188 4.22 -5.64 12.67
C ASP A 188 3.58 -4.25 12.85
N LEU A 189 2.72 -3.84 11.90
CA LEU A 189 1.98 -2.58 11.97
C LEU A 189 0.79 -2.76 12.91
N GLU A 190 1.03 -2.57 14.20
CA GLU A 190 -0.05 -2.46 15.17
C GLU A 190 -0.74 -1.10 15.04
N ALA A 191 -2.07 -1.10 15.15
CA ALA A 191 -2.79 0.14 15.35
C ALA A 191 -2.33 0.72 16.69
N ILE A 192 -1.72 1.90 16.67
CA ILE A 192 -1.52 2.66 17.89
C ILE A 192 -2.93 2.95 18.42
N GLU A 193 -3.34 2.25 19.48
CA GLU A 193 -4.50 2.69 20.24
C GLU A 193 -4.23 4.15 20.61
N PRO A 194 -5.17 5.09 20.40
CA PRO A 194 -4.95 6.46 20.83
C PRO A 194 -4.67 6.42 22.33
N SER A 195 -3.42 6.69 22.74
CA SER A 195 -3.10 6.74 24.15
C SER A 195 -3.92 7.87 24.76
N GLU A 196 -4.64 7.58 25.85
CA GLU A 196 -5.37 8.58 26.64
C GLU A 196 -4.42 9.66 27.22
N GLU A 197 -3.09 9.48 27.10
CA GLU A 197 -2.07 10.40 27.62
C GLU A 197 -1.91 11.71 26.81
N ALA A 198 -2.58 11.86 25.66
CA ALA A 198 -2.67 13.16 24.99
C ALA A 198 -3.77 14.08 25.56
N GLN A 199 -4.47 13.70 26.64
CA GLN A 199 -5.47 14.56 27.30
C GLN A 199 -4.99 15.31 28.54
N ASP A 200 -3.76 15.10 29.04
CA ASP A 200 -3.29 15.80 30.25
C ASP A 200 -1.87 16.38 30.07
N THR A 201 -1.76 17.38 29.20
CA THR A 201 -0.76 18.45 29.35
C THR A 201 -1.29 19.72 28.71
N ILE A 202 -2.44 20.18 29.20
CA ILE A 202 -2.81 21.59 29.06
C ILE A 202 -2.12 22.31 30.22
N GLU A 203 -0.96 22.90 29.94
CA GLU A 203 -0.48 24.02 30.75
C GLU A 203 -1.62 25.02 30.86
N LYS A 204 -2.04 25.24 32.11
CA LYS A 204 -3.12 26.14 32.51
C LYS A 204 -2.97 27.49 31.80
N PRO A 205 -3.85 27.86 30.84
CA PRO A 205 -3.86 29.21 30.33
C PRO A 205 -4.54 30.09 31.37
N GLU A 206 -3.84 31.16 31.75
CA GLU A 206 -4.46 32.27 32.48
C GLU A 206 -5.66 32.78 31.68
N SER A 207 -6.83 32.78 32.34
CA SER A 207 -7.89 33.79 32.25
C SER A 207 -8.15 34.41 30.86
N GLY A 208 -9.25 34.00 30.20
CA GLY A 208 -9.94 34.91 29.28
C GLY A 208 -10.76 34.27 28.14
N ILE A 209 -11.97 33.80 28.48
CA ILE A 209 -13.23 33.86 27.67
C ILE A 209 -13.10 33.63 26.14
N GLU A 210 -13.38 32.41 25.66
CA GLU A 210 -14.17 32.12 24.41
C GLU A 210 -14.17 30.64 23.93
N VAL A 211 -13.58 29.68 24.65
CA VAL A 211 -13.45 28.29 24.15
C VAL A 211 -14.69 27.41 24.39
N SER A 212 -15.61 27.81 25.28
CA SER A 212 -16.76 26.98 25.67
C SER A 212 -17.87 26.89 24.61
N GLN A 213 -18.15 27.96 23.84
CA GLN A 213 -19.30 27.96 22.92
C GLN A 213 -19.04 27.16 21.64
N LYS A 214 -17.83 27.26 21.05
CA LYS A 214 -17.47 26.51 19.84
C LYS A 214 -17.41 25.00 20.08
N ALA A 215 -16.90 24.56 21.24
CA ALA A 215 -16.88 23.14 21.59
C ALA A 215 -18.29 22.58 21.78
N GLN A 216 -19.20 23.36 22.38
CA GLN A 216 -20.62 22.97 22.50
C GLN A 216 -21.33 22.93 21.14
N GLU A 217 -21.06 23.89 20.24
CA GLU A 217 -21.62 23.91 18.89
C GLU A 217 -21.16 22.70 18.05
N ILE A 218 -19.88 22.32 18.14
CA ILE A 218 -19.34 21.16 17.42
C ILE A 218 -19.98 19.87 17.95
N LYS A 219 -20.11 19.72 19.28
CA LYS A 219 -20.76 18.56 19.89
C LYS A 219 -22.24 18.44 19.48
N ASN A 220 -22.96 19.55 19.44
CA ASN A 220 -24.36 19.58 19.01
C ASN A 220 -24.50 19.26 17.51
N LYS A 221 -23.62 19.77 16.65
CA LYS A 221 -23.62 19.45 15.20
C LYS A 221 -23.30 17.98 14.91
N VAL A 222 -22.39 17.36 15.69
CA VAL A 222 -22.06 15.93 15.56
C VAL A 222 -23.25 15.07 16.00
N GLN A 223 -23.91 15.41 17.11
CA GLN A 223 -25.11 14.69 17.55
C GLN A 223 -26.28 14.82 16.57
N GLN A 224 -26.51 16.00 15.99
CA GLN A 224 -27.58 16.21 15.00
C GLN A 224 -27.36 15.42 13.71
N LYS A 225 -26.11 15.27 13.24
CA LYS A 225 -25.77 14.41 12.10
C LYS A 225 -26.01 12.94 12.41
N GLN A 226 -25.68 12.47 13.62
CA GLN A 226 -25.89 11.08 14.01
C GLN A 226 -27.38 10.70 14.12
N THR A 227 -28.25 11.60 14.57
CA THR A 227 -29.70 11.36 14.61
C THR A 227 -30.33 11.38 13.21
N SER A 228 -29.88 12.26 12.31
CA SER A 228 -30.37 12.30 10.92
C SER A 228 -29.96 11.06 10.11
N PHE A 229 -28.76 10.51 10.34
CA PHE A 229 -28.36 9.22 9.76
C PHE A 229 -29.21 8.04 10.27
N LYS A 230 -29.61 8.02 11.55
CA LYS A 230 -30.49 6.98 12.10
C LYS A 230 -31.93 7.06 11.58
N GLN A 231 -32.42 8.27 11.29
CA GLN A 231 -33.76 8.46 10.70
C GLN A 231 -33.81 8.09 9.22
N GLN A 232 -32.73 8.34 8.45
CA GLN A 232 -32.65 7.88 7.05
C GLN A 232 -32.47 6.36 6.91
N ALA A 233 -31.86 5.70 7.88
CA ALA A 233 -31.65 4.24 7.87
C ALA A 233 -32.86 3.42 8.38
N SER A 234 -33.84 4.08 9.03
CA SER A 234 -35.10 3.46 9.47
C SER A 234 -36.26 4.09 8.69
N GLY A 235 -36.45 3.67 7.44
CA GLY A 235 -37.46 4.25 6.56
C GLY A 235 -38.87 4.29 7.18
N ILE A 236 -39.37 5.53 7.33
CA ILE A 236 -40.73 5.96 6.93
C ILE A 236 -40.51 7.12 5.95
#